data_AF-V4T892-F1
#
_entry.id   AF-V4T892-F1
#
_cell.length_a   1.000
_cell.length_b   1.000
_cell.length_c   1.000
_cell.angle_alpha   90.00
_cell.angle_beta   90.00
_cell.angle_gamma   90.00
#
_symmetry.space_group_name_H-M   'P 1'
#
loop_
_entity.id
_entity.type
_entity.pdbx_description
1 polymer ?
#
loop_
_entity_poly.entity_id
_entity_poly.type
_entity_poly.pdbx_seq_one_letter_code
_entity_poly.pdbx_strand_id
1 'polypeptide(L)'
;EAFNCTNGDVFKWKHLWKVLAEQFEIENYGFGEEMGCERVRFEEVMKGKESVWEEIVRENQLQPTKLNEVAVWSYADVVLNIGAGYFVSMNKSKEHGFLGFRNSKNSFITWIDRLKSHRIVP
;
A
#
# COMPACT_ATOMS: atom_id res chain seq x y z
N GLU A 1 -18.22 21.09 13.37
CA GLU A 1 -18.58 20.36 12.14
C GLU A 1 -17.77 19.08 11.98
N ALA A 2 -18.42 17.97 11.60
CA ALA A 2 -17.74 16.76 11.13
C ALA A 2 -17.39 16.90 9.64
N PHE A 3 -16.16 16.58 9.26
CA PHE A 3 -15.63 16.74 7.90
C PHE A 3 -14.99 15.45 7.39
N ASN A 4 -15.18 15.16 6.10
CA ASN A 4 -14.43 14.13 5.42
C ASN A 4 -13.00 14.63 5.13
N CYS A 5 -12.04 13.70 5.02
CA CYS A 5 -10.66 13.99 4.66
C CYS A 5 -10.12 12.89 3.74
N THR A 6 -10.07 13.19 2.44
CA THR A 6 -9.40 12.37 1.43
C THR A 6 -8.42 13.24 0.63
N ASN A 7 -7.59 12.62 -0.20
CA ASN A 7 -6.60 13.32 -0.99
C ASN A 7 -7.19 14.26 -2.05
N GLY A 8 -8.47 14.12 -2.38
CA GLY A 8 -9.16 14.95 -3.39
C GLY A 8 -9.06 14.43 -4.82
N ASP A 9 -8.43 13.27 -5.02
CA ASP A 9 -8.33 12.56 -6.31
C ASP A 9 -8.77 11.09 -6.19
N VAL A 10 -8.68 10.35 -7.30
CA VAL A 10 -8.98 8.92 -7.38
C VAL A 10 -7.82 8.16 -8.04
N PHE A 11 -7.68 6.88 -7.72
CA PHE A 11 -6.68 6.00 -8.33
C PHE A 11 -7.24 4.61 -8.61
N LYS A 12 -6.51 3.81 -9.38
CA LYS A 12 -6.75 2.38 -9.57
C LYS A 12 -5.56 1.60 -9.04
N TRP A 13 -5.81 0.52 -8.31
CA TRP A 13 -4.75 -0.37 -7.83
C TRP A 13 -3.88 -0.90 -8.96
N LYS A 14 -4.43 -1.15 -10.17
CA LYS A 14 -3.64 -1.50 -11.37
C LYS A 14 -2.47 -0.53 -11.62
N HIS A 15 -2.65 0.76 -11.38
CA HIS A 15 -1.61 1.75 -11.59
C HIS A 15 -0.65 1.84 -10.40
N LEU A 16 -1.15 1.79 -9.15
CA LEU A 16 -0.28 1.84 -7.97
C LEU A 16 0.55 0.57 -7.80
N TRP A 17 0.06 -0.59 -8.26
CA TRP A 17 0.80 -1.84 -8.23
C TRP A 17 2.04 -1.79 -9.11
N LYS A 18 1.93 -1.18 -10.30
CA LYS A 18 3.07 -0.90 -11.17
C LYS A 18 4.09 0.00 -10.47
N VAL A 19 3.64 1.06 -9.80
CA VAL A 19 4.52 1.95 -9.03
C VAL A 19 5.23 1.17 -7.92
N LEU A 20 4.51 0.33 -7.17
CA LEU A 20 5.11 -0.48 -6.12
C LEU A 20 6.21 -1.41 -6.67
N ALA A 21 5.94 -2.09 -7.79
CA ALA A 21 6.91 -2.96 -8.45
C ALA A 21 8.15 -2.18 -8.92
N GLU A 22 7.97 -1.01 -9.53
CA GLU A 22 9.07 -0.12 -9.93
C GLU A 22 9.91 0.35 -8.73
N GLN A 23 9.28 0.67 -7.59
CA GLN A 23 9.98 1.11 -6.38
C GLN A 23 10.82 0.00 -5.73
N PHE A 24 10.50 -1.26 -5.95
CA PHE A 24 11.23 -2.42 -5.41
C PHE A 24 11.94 -3.25 -6.50
N GLU A 25 12.04 -2.71 -7.71
CA GLU A 25 12.73 -3.35 -8.84
C GLU A 25 12.20 -4.77 -9.16
N ILE A 26 10.90 -4.99 -8.97
CA ILE A 26 10.24 -6.28 -9.23
C ILE A 26 9.81 -6.34 -10.69
N GLU A 27 10.42 -7.25 -11.47
CA GLU A 27 10.12 -7.41 -12.90
C GLU A 27 8.80 -8.15 -13.15
N ASN A 28 8.51 -9.20 -12.37
CA ASN A 28 7.32 -10.01 -12.54
C ASN A 28 6.20 -9.51 -11.61
N TYR A 29 5.35 -8.65 -12.15
CA TYR A 29 4.17 -8.12 -11.48
C TYR A 29 3.00 -8.00 -12.47
N GLY A 30 1.79 -7.98 -11.94
CA GLY A 30 0.59 -7.75 -12.73
C GLY A 30 -0.61 -8.47 -12.19
N PHE A 31 -1.75 -8.18 -12.79
CA PHE A 31 -2.95 -8.98 -12.62
C PHE A 31 -2.91 -10.02 -13.73
N GLY A 32 -3.00 -11.31 -13.40
CA GLY A 32 -3.11 -12.33 -14.43
C GLY A 32 -4.31 -12.01 -15.32
N GLU A 33 -4.07 -11.89 -16.63
CA GLU A 33 -5.09 -11.51 -17.61
C GLU A 33 -6.04 -12.67 -17.95
N GLU A 34 -5.76 -13.87 -17.44
CA GLU A 34 -6.58 -15.05 -17.65
C GLU A 34 -7.80 -15.08 -16.73
N MET A 35 -8.98 -15.30 -17.31
CA MET A 35 -10.17 -15.66 -16.54
C MET A 35 -9.86 -16.91 -15.71
N GLY A 36 -9.91 -16.76 -14.37
CA GLY A 36 -9.67 -17.87 -13.45
C GLY A 36 -8.38 -17.78 -12.66
N CYS A 37 -7.61 -16.68 -12.74
CA CYS A 37 -6.54 -16.44 -11.76
C CYS A 37 -7.10 -16.48 -10.34
N GLU A 38 -6.59 -17.42 -9.55
CA GLU A 38 -7.00 -17.65 -8.18
C GLU A 38 -6.71 -16.39 -7.35
N ARG A 39 -7.71 -15.92 -6.59
CA ARG A 39 -7.49 -14.81 -5.67
C ARG A 39 -6.55 -15.28 -4.57
N VAL A 40 -5.36 -14.71 -4.55
CA VAL A 40 -4.38 -14.97 -3.51
C VAL A 40 -4.72 -14.15 -2.26
N ARG A 41 -4.66 -14.80 -1.09
CA ARG A 41 -4.73 -14.12 0.22
C ARG A 41 -3.32 -13.88 0.75
N PHE A 42 -2.96 -12.62 0.97
CA PHE A 42 -1.67 -12.25 1.52
C PHE A 42 -1.44 -12.87 2.88
N GLU A 43 -2.48 -12.97 3.73
CA GLU A 43 -2.36 -13.59 5.05
C GLU A 43 -1.92 -15.06 4.97
N GLU A 44 -2.40 -15.80 3.96
CA GLU A 44 -2.04 -17.20 3.75
C GLU A 44 -0.63 -17.34 3.15
N VAL A 45 -0.28 -16.50 2.18
CA VAL A 45 1.05 -16.51 1.53
C VAL A 45 2.17 -16.09 2.47
N MET A 46 1.89 -15.11 3.33
CA MET A 46 2.88 -14.55 4.26
C MET A 46 3.01 -15.33 5.57
N LYS A 47 2.15 -16.33 5.80
CA LYS A 47 2.25 -17.21 6.96
C LYS A 47 3.57 -17.99 6.93
N GLY A 48 4.32 -17.96 8.04
CA GLY A 48 5.60 -18.68 8.13
C GLY A 48 6.77 -17.96 7.47
N LYS A 49 6.61 -16.69 7.05
CA LYS A 49 7.67 -15.87 6.45
C LYS A 49 8.44 -15.03 7.47
N GLU A 50 8.25 -15.26 8.77
CA GLU A 50 8.91 -14.52 9.84
C GLU A 50 10.44 -14.63 9.75
N SER A 51 10.97 -15.84 9.54
CA SER A 51 12.41 -16.06 9.39
C SER A 51 13.00 -15.40 8.15
N VAL A 52 12.23 -15.36 7.05
CA VAL A 52 12.63 -14.66 5.82
C VAL A 52 12.72 -13.16 6.08
N TRP A 53 11.78 -12.60 6.84
CA TRP A 53 11.83 -11.19 7.22
C TRP A 53 13.03 -10.87 8.13
N GLU A 54 13.32 -11.72 9.11
CA GLU A 54 14.50 -11.58 9.98
C GLU A 54 15.81 -11.59 9.17
N GLU A 55 15.90 -12.44 8.14
CA GLU A 55 17.01 -12.46 7.20
C GLU A 55 17.12 -11.16 6.40
N ILE A 56 16.01 -10.68 5.83
CA ILE A 56 15.97 -9.39 5.10
C ILE A 56 16.42 -8.23 6.00
N VAL A 57 15.96 -8.19 7.25
CA VAL A 57 16.34 -7.17 8.23
C VAL A 57 17.84 -7.19 8.50
N ARG A 58 18.41 -8.38 8.72
CA ARG A 58 19.84 -8.57 8.97
C ARG A 58 20.69 -8.15 7.77
N GLU A 59 20.34 -8.59 6.58
CA GLU A 59 21.14 -8.38 5.36
C GLU A 59 21.12 -6.93 4.89
N ASN A 60 19.98 -6.26 5.03
CA ASN A 60 19.80 -4.88 4.60
C ASN A 60 20.02 -3.87 5.74
N GLN A 61 20.43 -4.32 6.94
CA GLN A 61 20.68 -3.48 8.11
C GLN A 61 19.48 -2.57 8.47
N LEU A 62 18.29 -3.17 8.44
CA LEU A 62 17.03 -2.51 8.73
C LEU A 62 16.82 -2.35 10.25
N GLN A 63 15.81 -1.58 10.63
CA GLN A 63 15.34 -1.52 12.00
C GLN A 63 14.90 -2.92 12.46
N PRO A 64 15.24 -3.34 13.69
CA PRO A 64 14.93 -4.68 14.20
C PRO A 64 13.43 -4.80 14.48
N THR A 65 12.69 -5.24 13.47
CA THR A 65 11.23 -5.37 13.50
C THR A 65 10.81 -6.80 13.21
N LYS A 66 9.71 -7.24 13.82
CA LYS A 66 9.07 -8.52 13.46
C LYS A 66 8.09 -8.31 12.33
N LEU A 67 7.88 -9.34 11.51
CA LEU A 67 6.99 -9.25 10.34
C LEU A 67 5.57 -8.80 10.70
N ASN A 68 5.04 -9.28 11.83
CA ASN A 68 3.70 -8.94 12.32
C ASN A 68 3.61 -7.57 13.00
N GLU A 69 4.73 -6.88 13.26
CA GLU A 69 4.75 -5.51 13.78
C GLU A 69 4.64 -4.47 12.65
N VAL A 70 5.13 -4.82 11.45
CA VAL A 70 5.22 -3.92 10.29
C VAL A 70 4.20 -4.22 9.20
N ALA A 71 3.55 -5.40 9.24
CA ALA A 71 2.57 -5.80 8.24
C ALA A 71 1.31 -6.40 8.86
N VAL A 72 0.16 -5.93 8.39
CA VAL A 72 -1.17 -6.46 8.73
C VAL A 72 -1.80 -7.04 7.47
N TRP A 73 -1.49 -8.31 7.18
CA TRP A 73 -1.84 -8.94 5.91
C TRP A 73 -3.35 -9.07 5.67
N SER A 74 -4.11 -9.40 6.72
CA SER A 74 -5.58 -9.48 6.65
C SER A 74 -6.21 -8.14 6.29
N TYR A 75 -5.60 -7.01 6.71
CA TYR A 75 -6.06 -5.69 6.31
C TYR A 75 -5.81 -5.42 4.82
N ALA A 76 -4.64 -5.81 4.29
CA ALA A 76 -4.35 -5.72 2.86
C ALA A 76 -5.34 -6.56 2.03
N ASP A 77 -5.65 -7.78 2.48
CA ASP A 77 -6.66 -8.65 1.87
C ASP A 77 -8.03 -7.97 1.81
N VAL A 78 -8.48 -7.34 2.89
CA VAL A 78 -9.75 -6.60 2.91
C VAL A 78 -9.70 -5.43 1.94
N VAL A 79 -8.68 -4.57 2.03
CA VAL A 79 -8.58 -3.35 1.21
C VAL A 79 -8.56 -3.64 -0.29
N LEU A 80 -7.82 -4.68 -0.71
CA LEU A 80 -7.69 -5.05 -2.11
C LEU A 80 -8.94 -5.78 -2.65
N ASN A 81 -9.81 -6.31 -1.77
CA ASN A 81 -11.05 -7.01 -2.15
C ASN A 81 -12.32 -6.14 -2.10
N ILE A 82 -12.25 -4.86 -1.70
CA ILE A 82 -13.41 -3.93 -1.66
C ILE A 82 -13.97 -3.60 -3.07
N GLY A 83 -13.34 -4.05 -4.15
CA GLY A 83 -13.81 -3.83 -5.52
C GLY A 83 -13.56 -2.40 -5.97
N ALA A 84 -14.63 -1.63 -6.24
CA ALA A 84 -14.51 -0.25 -6.73
C ALA A 84 -13.98 0.75 -5.66
N GLY A 85 -13.88 0.34 -4.40
CA GLY A 85 -13.50 1.23 -3.30
C GLY A 85 -14.66 2.05 -2.76
N TYR A 86 -14.39 2.84 -1.72
CA TYR A 86 -15.33 3.83 -1.19
C TYR A 86 -14.91 5.23 -1.64
N PHE A 87 -15.81 5.93 -2.33
CA PHE A 87 -15.61 7.33 -2.70
C PHE A 87 -16.25 8.23 -1.66
N VAL A 88 -15.51 9.24 -1.21
CA VAL A 88 -15.93 10.16 -0.16
C VAL A 88 -15.80 11.59 -0.66
N SER A 89 -16.87 12.38 -0.50
CA SER A 89 -16.90 13.76 -0.97
C SER A 89 -16.11 14.71 -0.06
N MET A 90 -15.25 15.52 -0.67
CA MET A 90 -14.52 16.63 -0.01
C MET A 90 -15.25 17.99 -0.12
N ASN A 91 -16.47 18.03 -0.67
CA ASN A 91 -17.16 19.31 -0.92
C ASN A 91 -17.39 20.12 0.34
N LYS A 92 -17.89 19.49 1.43
CA LYS A 92 -18.09 20.17 2.72
C LYS A 92 -16.79 20.84 3.22
N SER A 93 -15.67 20.12 3.15
CA SER A 93 -14.36 20.63 3.59
C SER A 93 -13.89 21.80 2.72
N LYS A 94 -14.04 21.69 1.38
CA LYS A 94 -13.67 22.76 0.43
C LYS A 94 -14.54 24.01 0.58
N GLU A 95 -15.85 23.83 0.74
CA GLU A 95 -16.82 24.92 0.97
C GLU A 95 -16.56 25.66 2.30
N HIS A 96 -15.93 25.00 3.27
CA HIS A 96 -15.49 25.58 4.53
C HIS A 96 -14.01 26.03 4.51
N GLY A 97 -13.42 26.17 3.32
CA GLY A 97 -12.08 26.77 3.12
C GLY A 97 -10.89 25.81 3.23
N PHE A 98 -11.11 24.50 3.46
CA PHE A 98 -10.03 23.51 3.41
C PHE A 98 -9.76 23.09 1.96
N LEU A 99 -8.75 23.71 1.35
CA LEU A 99 -8.34 23.47 -0.05
C LEU A 99 -7.12 22.55 -0.19
N GLY A 100 -6.68 21.94 0.90
CA GLY A 100 -5.55 21.00 0.90
C GLY A 100 -5.88 19.74 0.12
N PHE A 101 -4.96 19.33 -0.77
CA PHE A 101 -5.06 18.09 -1.53
C PHE A 101 -3.68 17.43 -1.68
N ARG A 102 -3.66 16.18 -2.12
CA ARG A 102 -2.45 15.46 -2.51
C ARG A 102 -2.70 14.68 -3.79
N ASN A 103 -1.70 14.60 -4.65
CA ASN A 103 -1.71 13.60 -5.71
C ASN A 103 -1.43 12.23 -5.09
N SER A 104 -2.38 11.30 -5.18
CA SER A 104 -2.30 10.00 -4.50
C SER A 104 -1.12 9.15 -4.98
N LYS A 105 -0.75 9.21 -6.28
CA LYS A 105 0.43 8.50 -6.80
C LYS A 105 1.72 9.04 -6.16
N ASN A 106 1.90 10.36 -6.14
CA ASN A 106 3.08 10.98 -5.55
C ASN A 106 3.13 10.77 -4.04
N SER A 107 1.97 10.83 -3.37
CA SER A 107 1.87 10.52 -1.95
C SER A 107 2.27 9.07 -1.66
N PHE A 108 1.88 8.12 -2.51
CA PHE A 108 2.24 6.71 -2.35
C PHE A 108 3.76 6.51 -2.44
N ILE A 109 4.41 7.10 -3.46
CA ILE A 109 5.87 7.10 -3.60
C ILE A 109 6.54 7.73 -2.38
N THR A 110 6.05 8.90 -1.94
CA THR A 110 6.58 9.61 -0.77
C THR A 110 6.54 8.74 0.50
N TRP A 111 5.48 7.96 0.70
CA TRP A 111 5.38 7.06 1.85
C TRP A 111 6.32 5.86 1.75
N ILE A 112 6.51 5.29 0.55
CA ILE A 112 7.50 4.24 0.30
C ILE A 112 8.92 4.77 0.59
N ASP A 113 9.28 5.92 0.03
CA ASP A 113 10.58 6.57 0.28
C ASP A 113 10.80 6.86 1.76
N ARG A 114 9.72 7.23 2.48
CA ARG A 114 9.79 7.43 3.93
C ARG A 114 10.10 6.14 4.67
N LEU A 115 9.49 5.02 4.29
CA LEU A 115 9.79 3.71 4.90
C LEU A 115 11.25 3.29 4.63
N LYS A 116 11.76 3.51 3.41
CA LYS A 116 13.16 3.25 3.04
C LYS A 116 14.15 4.12 3.81
N SER A 117 13.90 5.43 3.87
CA SER A 117 14.75 6.37 4.61
C SER A 117 14.80 6.09 6.12
N HIS A 118 13.75 5.50 6.68
CA HIS A 118 13.72 5.04 8.09
C HIS A 118 14.24 3.62 8.27
N ARG A 119 14.70 2.97 7.18
CA ARG A 119 15.21 1.59 7.14
C ARG A 119 14.21 0.59 7.70
N ILE A 120 12.91 0.76 7.40
CA ILE A 120 11.87 -0.23 7.73
C ILE A 120 11.80 -1.32 6.66
N VAL A 121 12.02 -0.92 5.41
CA VAL A 121 12.16 -1.78 4.23
C VAL A 121 13.45 -1.39 3.51
N PRO A 122 14.04 -2.28 2.69
CA PRO A 122 15.21 -1.95 1.86
C PRO A 122 14.93 -0.80 0.87
#